data_AF-A0A4Y2WLP9-F1
#
_entry.id   AF-A0A4Y2WLP9-F1
#
_cell.length_a   1.000
_cell.length_b   1.000
_cell.length_c   1.000
_cell.angle_alpha   90.00
_cell.angle_beta   90.00
_cell.angle_gamma   90.00
#
_symmetry.space_group_name_H-M   'P 1'
#
loop_
_entity.id
_entity.type
_entity.pdbx_description
1 polymer ?
#
loop_
_entity_poly.entity_id
_entity_poly.type
_entity_poly.pdbx_seq_one_letter_code
_entity_poly.pdbx_strand_id
1 'polypeptide(L)'
;MHYRKRILKEMISAIEKNETVQENIDLRKVIAELYKVWKFDATAKTIRYCFKKGGFSNQADDIDSDDEDAILADLKEKWKTVERNGRITDDATLSDILEVDAELLTASYPTDEEILKSLMDNNKGQERDSYSENEDVIQPKPHSPEMLQSFETIERSFQMEENMPDSIFSSLLKCENFYENLTSRNAK
;
A
#
# COMPACT_ATOMS: atom_id res chain seq x y z
N MET A 1 -4.38 -5.86 -14.05
CA MET A 1 -5.23 -6.69 -14.94
C MET A 1 -5.95 -7.87 -14.24
N HIS A 2 -5.56 -8.29 -13.03
CA HIS A 2 -6.13 -9.50 -12.40
C HIS A 2 -7.60 -9.39 -11.97
N TYR A 3 -8.03 -8.27 -11.38
CA TYR A 3 -9.43 -8.14 -10.92
C TYR A 3 -10.43 -8.11 -12.08
N ARG A 4 -10.10 -7.43 -13.20
CA ARG A 4 -10.95 -7.40 -14.42
C ARG A 4 -11.07 -8.78 -15.03
N LYS A 5 -9.96 -9.52 -15.13
CA LYS A 5 -9.96 -10.92 -15.59
C LYS A 5 -10.89 -11.77 -14.73
N ARG A 6 -10.89 -11.60 -13.40
CA ARG A 6 -11.80 -12.33 -12.48
C ARG A 6 -13.26 -11.98 -12.69
N ILE A 7 -13.60 -10.69 -12.71
CA ILE A 7 -14.97 -10.23 -12.95
C ILE A 7 -15.49 -10.76 -14.28
N LEU A 8 -14.67 -10.68 -15.34
CA LEU A 8 -15.06 -11.15 -16.66
C LEU A 8 -15.24 -12.66 -16.71
N LYS A 9 -14.36 -13.44 -16.06
CA LYS A 9 -14.52 -14.89 -15.91
C LYS A 9 -15.84 -15.25 -15.21
N GLU A 10 -16.19 -14.54 -14.14
CA GLU A 10 -17.46 -14.76 -13.42
C GLU A 10 -18.67 -14.46 -14.32
N MET A 11 -18.65 -13.34 -15.05
CA MET A 11 -19.73 -12.97 -15.99
C MET A 11 -19.87 -14.01 -17.10
N ILE A 12 -18.77 -14.42 -17.73
CA ILE A 12 -18.77 -15.46 -18.77
C ILE A 12 -19.35 -16.77 -18.21
N SER A 13 -18.93 -17.21 -17.03
CA SER A 13 -19.46 -18.42 -16.41
C SER A 13 -20.95 -18.33 -16.06
N ALA A 14 -21.45 -17.16 -15.65
CA ALA A 14 -22.88 -16.95 -15.45
C ALA A 14 -23.64 -17.07 -16.78
N ILE A 15 -23.10 -16.47 -17.85
CA ILE A 15 -23.68 -16.59 -19.20
C ILE A 15 -23.72 -18.05 -19.66
N GLU A 16 -22.62 -18.80 -19.50
CA GLU A 16 -22.55 -20.23 -19.86
C GLU A 16 -23.62 -21.07 -19.11
N LYS A 17 -23.93 -20.72 -17.86
CA LYS A 17 -24.93 -21.40 -17.04
C LYS A 17 -26.37 -20.94 -17.29
N ASN A 18 -26.61 -19.99 -18.20
CA ASN A 18 -27.90 -19.32 -18.38
C ASN A 18 -28.39 -18.58 -17.11
N GLU A 19 -27.47 -18.16 -16.25
CA GLU A 19 -27.79 -17.37 -15.07
C GLU A 19 -27.94 -15.89 -15.47
N THR A 20 -28.69 -15.12 -14.67
CA THR A 20 -28.80 -13.68 -14.87
C THR A 20 -27.46 -13.03 -14.53
N VAL A 21 -26.84 -12.40 -15.52
CA VAL A 21 -25.64 -11.60 -15.28
C VAL A 21 -26.07 -10.34 -14.53
N GLN A 22 -25.49 -10.12 -13.35
CA GLN A 22 -25.68 -8.85 -12.67
C GLN A 22 -24.96 -7.76 -13.48
N GLU A 23 -25.74 -6.90 -14.13
CA GLU A 23 -25.24 -5.77 -14.91
C GLU A 23 -24.56 -4.70 -14.03
N ASN A 24 -24.97 -4.60 -12.76
CA ASN A 24 -24.43 -3.64 -11.81
C ASN A 24 -23.52 -4.31 -10.79
N ILE A 25 -22.24 -3.95 -10.81
CA ILE A 25 -21.27 -4.36 -9.79
C ILE A 25 -21.34 -3.35 -8.65
N ASP A 26 -21.79 -3.79 -7.47
CA ASP A 26 -21.80 -2.94 -6.29
C ASP A 26 -20.38 -2.72 -5.73
N LEU A 27 -20.17 -1.60 -5.02
CA LEU A 27 -18.88 -1.23 -4.44
C LEU A 27 -18.32 -2.31 -3.50
N ARG A 28 -19.19 -2.98 -2.74
CA ARG A 28 -18.80 -4.04 -1.79
C ARG A 28 -18.26 -5.26 -2.53
N LYS A 29 -18.85 -5.61 -3.68
CA LYS A 29 -18.39 -6.67 -4.58
C LYS A 29 -17.02 -6.31 -5.17
N VAL A 30 -16.83 -5.07 -5.62
CA VAL A 30 -15.52 -4.59 -6.10
C VAL A 30 -14.45 -4.72 -5.01
N ILE A 31 -14.72 -4.22 -3.79
CA ILE A 31 -13.79 -4.30 -2.67
C ILE A 31 -13.45 -5.76 -2.32
N ALA A 32 -14.44 -6.65 -2.32
CA ALA A 32 -14.24 -8.06 -2.04
C ALA A 32 -13.38 -8.76 -3.11
N GLU A 33 -13.60 -8.45 -4.39
CA GLU A 33 -12.77 -8.98 -5.48
C GLU A 33 -11.35 -8.43 -5.41
N LEU A 34 -11.18 -7.14 -5.11
CA LEU A 34 -9.85 -6.53 -4.93
C LEU A 34 -9.08 -7.19 -3.77
N TYR A 35 -9.74 -7.43 -2.64
CA TYR A 35 -9.15 -8.15 -1.51
C TYR A 35 -8.71 -9.56 -1.90
N LYS A 36 -9.52 -10.29 -2.69
CA LYS A 36 -9.17 -11.63 -3.13
C LYS A 36 -7.97 -11.61 -4.08
N VAL A 37 -7.88 -10.62 -4.98
CA VAL A 37 -6.69 -10.42 -5.83
C VAL A 37 -5.45 -10.17 -4.97
N TRP A 38 -5.54 -9.26 -4.00
CA TRP A 38 -4.42 -8.98 -3.10
C TRP A 38 -3.99 -10.21 -2.28
N LYS A 39 -4.95 -11.04 -1.84
CA LYS A 39 -4.66 -12.19 -0.98
C LYS A 39 -4.16 -13.42 -1.74
N PHE A 40 -4.71 -13.68 -2.92
CA PHE A 40 -4.50 -14.94 -3.64
C PHE A 40 -3.64 -14.79 -4.89
N ASP A 41 -3.74 -13.65 -5.58
CA ASP A 41 -3.07 -13.44 -6.87
C ASP A 41 -1.77 -12.62 -6.72
N ALA A 42 -1.62 -11.85 -5.63
CA ALA A 42 -0.37 -11.16 -5.34
C ALA A 42 0.68 -12.15 -4.83
N THR A 43 1.62 -12.49 -5.71
CA THR A 43 2.74 -13.36 -5.37
C THR A 43 4.01 -12.56 -5.12
N ALA A 44 5.02 -13.19 -4.53
CA ALA A 44 6.36 -12.59 -4.39
C ALA A 44 6.93 -12.15 -5.76
N LYS A 45 6.56 -12.84 -6.85
CA LYS A 45 6.91 -12.49 -8.23
C LYS A 45 6.25 -11.17 -8.64
N THR A 46 4.95 -11.01 -8.41
CA THR A 46 4.20 -9.77 -8.68
C THR A 46 4.76 -8.59 -7.88
N ILE A 47 5.06 -8.80 -6.60
CA ILE A 47 5.66 -7.77 -5.73
C ILE A 47 7.04 -7.36 -6.26
N ARG A 48 7.90 -8.33 -6.60
CA ARG A 48 9.23 -8.06 -7.17
C ARG A 48 9.14 -7.30 -8.50
N TYR A 49 8.16 -7.62 -9.35
CA TYR A 49 7.90 -6.87 -10.58
C TYR A 49 7.57 -5.40 -10.29
N CYS A 50 6.74 -5.12 -9.28
CA CYS A 50 6.44 -3.74 -8.86
C CYS A 50 7.71 -2.99 -8.40
N PHE A 51 8.55 -3.61 -7.58
CA PHE A 51 9.83 -3.03 -7.15
C PHE A 51 10.77 -2.79 -8.35
N LYS A 52 10.84 -3.72 -9.30
CA LYS A 52 11.62 -3.56 -10.54
C LYS A 52 11.11 -2.39 -11.38
N LYS A 53 9.79 -2.30 -11.58
CA LYS A 53 9.16 -1.20 -12.33
C LYS A 53 9.36 0.16 -11.65
N GLY A 54 9.39 0.19 -10.31
CA GLY A 54 9.75 1.36 -9.52
C GLY A 54 11.25 1.67 -9.45
N GLY A 55 12.10 0.94 -10.18
CA GLY A 55 13.55 1.21 -10.23
C GLY A 55 14.35 0.71 -9.02
N PHE A 56 13.74 -0.08 -8.12
CA PHE A 56 14.39 -0.60 -6.92
C PHE A 56 15.23 -1.87 -7.15
N SER A 57 15.18 -2.47 -8.35
CA SER A 57 15.96 -3.65 -8.70
C SER A 57 16.47 -3.61 -10.13
N ASN A 58 17.79 -3.74 -10.28
CA ASN A 58 18.49 -3.80 -11.57
C ASN A 58 18.73 -5.23 -12.07
N GLN A 59 18.22 -6.26 -11.36
CA GLN A 59 18.47 -7.64 -11.76
C GLN A 59 17.64 -7.99 -13.01
N ALA A 60 18.36 -8.43 -14.06
CA ALA A 60 17.83 -8.93 -15.32
C ALA A 60 17.28 -10.35 -15.18
N ASP A 61 16.59 -10.65 -14.08
CA ASP A 61 15.87 -11.91 -13.97
C ASP A 61 14.70 -11.86 -14.96
N ASP A 62 14.71 -12.81 -15.89
CA ASP A 62 13.59 -13.11 -16.79
C ASP A 62 12.38 -13.44 -15.93
N ILE A 63 11.46 -12.49 -15.87
CA ILE A 63 10.16 -12.72 -15.26
C ILE A 63 9.40 -13.50 -16.31
N ASP A 64 9.34 -14.81 -16.10
CA ASP A 64 8.64 -15.74 -16.98
C ASP A 64 7.20 -15.25 -17.25
N SER A 65 6.95 -14.79 -18.47
CA SER A 65 5.69 -14.19 -18.94
C SER A 65 4.59 -15.25 -19.08
N ASP A 66 4.95 -16.53 -19.09
CA ASP A 66 4.08 -17.62 -19.55
C ASP A 66 2.75 -17.74 -18.77
N ASP A 67 2.73 -17.43 -17.47
CA ASP A 67 1.52 -17.55 -16.65
C ASP A 67 0.43 -16.51 -17.01
N GLU A 68 0.82 -15.27 -17.33
CA GLU A 68 -0.13 -14.21 -17.71
C GLU A 68 -0.74 -14.48 -19.09
N ASP A 69 0.10 -14.99 -20.00
CA ASP A 69 -0.25 -15.30 -21.38
C ASP A 69 -1.20 -16.51 -21.46
N ALA A 70 -0.95 -17.55 -20.67
CA ALA A 70 -1.82 -18.72 -20.59
C ALA A 70 -3.22 -18.37 -20.07
N ILE A 71 -3.32 -17.53 -19.03
CA ILE A 71 -4.61 -17.09 -18.47
C ILE A 71 -5.37 -16.21 -19.46
N LEU A 72 -4.66 -15.34 -20.19
CA LEU A 72 -5.28 -14.50 -21.22
C LEU A 72 -5.77 -15.31 -22.41
N ALA A 73 -5.04 -16.36 -22.81
CA ALA A 73 -5.45 -17.27 -23.86
C ALA A 73 -6.76 -18.02 -23.51
N ASP A 74 -6.86 -18.58 -22.30
CA ASP A 74 -8.09 -19.20 -21.77
C ASP A 74 -9.28 -18.22 -21.80
N LEU A 75 -9.05 -16.97 -21.38
CA LEU A 75 -10.11 -15.95 -21.39
C LEU A 75 -10.56 -15.57 -22.81
N LYS A 76 -9.62 -15.45 -23.75
CA LYS A 76 -9.91 -15.18 -25.17
C LYS A 76 -10.72 -16.31 -25.80
N GLU A 77 -10.42 -17.57 -25.47
CA GLU A 77 -11.17 -18.73 -25.96
C GLU A 77 -12.62 -18.70 -25.46
N LYS A 78 -12.80 -18.48 -24.15
CA LYS A 78 -14.13 -18.39 -23.54
C LYS A 78 -14.95 -17.22 -24.07
N TRP A 79 -14.32 -16.06 -24.28
CA TRP A 79 -14.97 -14.89 -24.88
C TRP A 79 -15.56 -15.22 -26.28
N LYS A 80 -14.76 -15.83 -27.16
CA LYS A 80 -15.21 -16.24 -28.51
C LYS A 80 -16.39 -17.21 -28.50
N THR A 81 -16.46 -18.06 -27.48
CA THR A 81 -17.60 -18.99 -27.31
C THR A 81 -18.88 -18.23 -26.98
N VAL A 82 -18.81 -17.25 -26.08
CA VAL A 82 -19.98 -16.44 -25.72
C VAL A 82 -20.40 -15.50 -26.84
N GLU A 83 -19.44 -14.93 -27.57
CA GLU A 83 -19.65 -14.09 -28.76
C GLU A 83 -20.41 -14.87 -29.85
N ARG A 84 -19.98 -16.10 -30.16
CA ARG A 84 -20.70 -17.00 -31.10
C ARG A 84 -22.12 -17.33 -30.68
N ASN A 85 -22.39 -17.34 -29.37
CA ASN A 85 -23.72 -17.64 -28.84
C ASN A 85 -24.68 -16.43 -28.94
N GLY A 86 -24.22 -15.28 -29.47
CA GLY A 86 -25.04 -14.10 -29.71
C GLY A 86 -25.54 -13.40 -28.44
N ARG A 87 -24.88 -13.66 -27.30
CA ARG A 87 -25.27 -13.12 -25.98
C ARG A 87 -24.53 -11.85 -25.58
N ILE A 88 -23.50 -11.48 -26.32
CA ILE A 88 -22.75 -10.24 -26.16
C ILE A 88 -23.15 -9.32 -27.31
N THR A 89 -23.37 -8.04 -27.03
CA THR A 89 -23.68 -7.02 -28.04
C THR A 89 -22.45 -6.74 -28.89
N ASP A 90 -22.67 -6.53 -30.19
CA ASP A 90 -21.62 -6.46 -31.23
C ASP A 90 -20.70 -5.20 -31.14
N ASP A 91 -20.81 -4.40 -30.07
CA ASP A 91 -20.14 -3.09 -29.94
C ASP A 91 -18.89 -3.08 -29.05
N ALA A 92 -18.73 -4.06 -28.15
CA ALA A 92 -17.65 -4.07 -27.17
C ALA A 92 -16.67 -5.23 -27.44
N THR A 93 -15.41 -4.91 -27.70
CA THR A 93 -14.36 -5.92 -27.81
C THR A 93 -13.84 -6.32 -26.44
N LEU A 94 -13.22 -7.50 -26.36
CA LEU A 94 -12.53 -7.94 -25.14
C LEU A 94 -11.45 -6.94 -24.69
N SER A 95 -10.81 -6.22 -25.62
CA SER A 95 -9.80 -5.22 -25.29
C SER A 95 -10.42 -4.02 -24.59
N ASP A 96 -11.54 -3.52 -25.12
CA ASP A 96 -12.26 -2.36 -24.57
C ASP A 96 -12.63 -2.58 -23.09
N ILE A 97 -12.97 -3.81 -22.73
CA ILE A 97 -13.32 -4.19 -21.34
C ILE A 97 -12.08 -4.29 -20.45
N LEU A 98 -10.97 -4.85 -20.97
CA LEU A 98 -9.74 -5.04 -20.18
C LEU A 98 -8.99 -3.73 -19.94
N GLU A 99 -9.11 -2.79 -20.88
CA GLU A 99 -8.37 -1.53 -20.95
C GLU A 99 -9.24 -0.30 -20.66
N VAL A 100 -10.46 -0.49 -20.14
CA VAL A 100 -11.43 0.58 -19.85
C VAL A 100 -10.87 1.73 -18.98
N ASP A 101 -9.85 1.47 -18.18
CA ASP A 101 -9.20 2.46 -17.32
C ASP A 101 -7.74 2.72 -17.68
N ALA A 102 -7.28 2.26 -18.84
CA ALA A 102 -5.93 2.57 -19.33
C ALA A 102 -5.73 4.08 -19.53
N GLU A 103 -6.80 4.80 -19.87
CA GLU A 103 -6.84 6.25 -20.02
C GLU A 103 -7.32 6.99 -18.76
N LEU A 104 -7.62 6.26 -17.67
CA LEU A 104 -8.08 6.88 -16.44
C LEU A 104 -6.93 7.69 -15.84
N LEU A 105 -7.12 9.00 -15.76
CA LEU A 105 -6.23 9.87 -15.01
C LEU A 105 -6.28 9.47 -13.54
N THR A 106 -5.29 8.68 -13.10
CA THR A 106 -5.01 8.53 -11.68
C THR A 106 -4.79 9.92 -11.12
N ALA A 107 -5.43 10.23 -9.98
CA ALA A 107 -5.43 11.56 -9.39
C ALA A 107 -4.05 12.23 -9.47
N SER A 108 -4.02 13.55 -9.64
CA SER A 108 -2.80 14.37 -9.70
C SER A 108 -2.09 14.38 -8.34
N TYR A 109 -1.65 13.22 -7.88
CA TYR A 109 -0.65 13.14 -6.84
C TYR A 109 0.63 13.72 -7.40
N PRO A 110 1.42 14.38 -6.55
CA PRO A 110 2.69 14.93 -7.00
C PRO A 110 3.52 13.80 -7.63
N THR A 111 4.14 14.07 -8.78
CA THR A 111 5.06 13.08 -9.37
C THR A 111 6.22 12.82 -8.43
N ASP A 112 6.94 11.71 -8.61
CA ASP A 112 8.10 11.39 -7.77
C ASP A 112 9.13 12.54 -7.78
N GLU A 113 9.27 13.26 -8.90
CA GLU A 113 10.10 14.46 -9.01
C GLU A 113 9.58 15.62 -8.17
N GLU A 114 8.26 15.83 -8.13
CA GLU A 114 7.64 16.86 -7.30
C GLU A 114 7.77 16.56 -5.81
N ILE A 115 7.67 15.27 -5.43
CA ILE A 115 7.91 14.81 -4.06
C ILE A 115 9.39 15.01 -3.68
N LEU A 116 10.32 14.54 -4.52
CA LEU A 116 11.76 14.68 -4.29
C LEU A 116 12.17 16.15 -4.20
N LYS A 117 11.61 17.00 -5.07
CA LYS A 117 11.84 18.44 -5.04
C LYS A 117 11.34 19.06 -3.74
N SER A 118 10.15 18.68 -3.26
CA SER A 118 9.63 19.15 -1.97
C SER A 118 10.55 18.78 -0.80
N LEU A 119 11.13 17.58 -0.79
CA LEU A 119 12.08 17.14 0.25
C LEU A 119 13.43 17.86 0.16
N MET A 120 13.90 18.16 -1.05
CA MET A 120 15.14 18.93 -1.25
C MET A 120 14.96 20.40 -0.86
N ASP A 121 13.83 21.01 -1.22
CA ASP A 121 13.51 22.39 -0.89
C ASP A 121 13.34 22.59 0.62
N ASN A 122 12.83 21.58 1.34
CA ASN A 122 12.73 21.57 2.81
C ASN A 122 14.10 21.45 3.53
N ASN A 123 15.18 21.06 2.85
CA ASN A 123 16.50 20.80 3.45
C ASN A 123 17.55 21.91 3.19
N LYS A 124 17.16 23.06 2.60
CA LYS A 124 18.09 24.15 2.20
C LYS A 124 18.81 24.89 3.35
N GLY A 125 18.67 24.45 4.60
CA GLY A 125 19.29 25.09 5.77
C GLY A 125 20.31 24.24 6.53
N GLN A 126 20.57 23.00 6.13
CA GLN A 126 21.44 22.10 6.88
C GLN A 126 22.54 21.52 5.99
N GLU A 127 23.75 22.08 6.11
CA GLU A 127 24.96 21.51 5.52
C GLU A 127 25.14 20.08 6.06
N ARG A 128 25.01 19.08 5.18
CA ARG A 128 25.34 17.70 5.51
C ARG A 128 26.82 17.49 5.24
N ASP A 129 27.61 17.48 6.32
CA ASP A 129 29.00 17.07 6.26
C ASP A 129 29.12 15.60 5.83
N SER A 130 30.03 15.40 4.88
CA SER A 130 30.67 14.18 4.39
C SER A 130 30.24 12.84 5.01
N TYR A 131 29.74 11.96 4.14
CA TYR A 131 29.51 10.52 4.29
C TYR A 131 30.44 9.79 5.28
N SER A 132 29.82 9.16 6.29
CA SER A 132 30.37 8.02 7.02
C SER A 132 29.38 6.87 6.85
N GLU A 133 29.82 5.77 6.24
CA GLU A 133 29.06 4.52 6.16
C GLU A 133 28.90 3.92 7.56
N ASN A 134 27.65 3.53 7.88
CA ASN A 134 27.19 2.81 9.07
C ASN A 134 26.98 3.64 10.34
N GLU A 135 25.79 4.24 10.52
CA GLU A 135 25.14 4.30 11.84
C GLU A 135 23.63 4.16 11.65
N ASP A 136 22.98 3.39 12.52
CA ASP A 136 21.52 3.37 12.66
C ASP A 136 20.97 4.80 12.67
N VAL A 137 19.73 5.01 12.22
CA VAL A 137 19.07 6.32 12.30
C VAL A 137 18.96 6.74 13.78
N ILE A 138 20.01 7.35 14.33
CA ILE A 138 20.05 7.85 15.69
C ILE A 138 19.23 9.13 15.66
N GLN A 139 17.98 9.02 16.10
CA GLN A 139 17.22 10.20 16.50
C GLN A 139 18.08 10.97 17.52
N PRO A 140 18.23 12.30 17.37
CA PRO A 140 19.01 13.08 18.32
C PRO A 140 18.48 12.82 19.74
N LYS A 141 19.37 12.45 20.65
CA LYS A 141 19.01 12.17 22.04
C LYS A 141 18.38 13.44 22.61
N PRO A 142 17.10 13.41 23.06
CA PRO A 142 16.44 14.62 23.54
C PRO A 142 17.17 15.17 24.76
N HIS A 143 17.22 16.50 24.87
CA HIS A 143 17.85 17.15 26.02
C HIS A 143 17.04 16.87 27.30
N SER A 144 17.70 16.83 28.46
CA SER A 144 17.06 16.56 29.75
C SER A 144 15.76 17.34 30.02
N PRO A 145 15.66 18.65 29.75
CA PRO A 145 14.40 19.38 29.93
C PRO A 145 13.30 18.97 28.94
N GLU A 146 13.65 18.61 27.70
CA GLU A 146 12.67 18.18 26.68
C GLU A 146 12.04 16.83 27.05
N MET A 147 12.82 15.92 27.65
CA MET A 147 12.30 14.65 28.16
C MET A 147 11.31 14.83 29.31
N LEU A 148 11.64 15.69 30.28
CA LEU A 148 10.74 15.96 31.42
C LEU A 148 9.44 16.63 30.96
N GLN A 149 9.53 17.58 30.03
CA GLN A 149 8.35 18.20 29.43
C GLN A 149 7.48 17.18 28.67
N SER A 150 8.10 16.17 28.05
CA SER A 150 7.38 15.09 27.39
C SER A 150 6.58 14.22 28.37
N PHE A 151 7.16 13.90 29.54
CA PHE A 151 6.44 13.20 30.60
C PHE A 151 5.21 13.99 31.10
N GLU A 152 5.38 15.28 31.38
CA GLU A 152 4.28 16.16 31.80
C GLU A 152 3.17 16.26 30.73
N THR A 153 3.56 16.29 29.45
CA THR A 153 2.62 16.33 28.32
C THR A 153 1.81 15.04 28.22
N ILE A 154 2.47 13.88 28.36
CA ILE A 154 1.82 12.57 28.35
C ILE A 154 0.89 12.45 29.56
N GLU A 155 1.32 12.84 30.75
CA GLU A 155 0.49 12.82 31.95
C GLU A 155 -0.78 13.67 31.80
N ARG A 156 -0.64 14.89 31.28
CA ARG A 156 -1.78 15.78 31.01
C ARG A 156 -2.75 15.18 30.00
N SER A 157 -2.25 14.52 28.95
CA SER A 157 -3.09 13.86 27.95
C SER A 157 -3.91 12.72 28.56
N PHE A 158 -3.30 11.98 29.49
CA PHE A 158 -3.91 10.86 30.18
C PHE A 158 -4.99 11.30 31.19
N GLN A 159 -4.80 12.45 31.83
CA GLN A 159 -5.80 13.05 32.72
C GLN A 159 -7.06 13.52 31.98
N MET A 160 -6.97 13.78 30.68
CA MET A 160 -8.11 14.21 29.86
C MET A 160 -8.93 13.03 29.29
N GLU A 161 -8.42 11.79 29.38
CA GLU A 161 -9.06 10.60 28.83
C GLU A 161 -9.96 9.91 29.89
N GLU A 162 -11.23 9.66 29.55
CA GLU A 162 -12.17 9.01 30.46
C GLU A 162 -11.88 7.50 30.59
N ASN A 163 -11.84 6.98 31.81
CA ASN A 163 -11.56 5.57 32.15
C ASN A 163 -10.10 5.10 32.00
N MET A 164 -9.12 6.00 32.09
CA MET A 164 -7.72 5.58 32.07
C MET A 164 -7.33 4.81 33.35
N PRO A 165 -6.73 3.59 33.25
CA PRO A 165 -6.33 2.81 34.42
C PRO A 165 -5.15 3.43 35.20
N ASP A 166 -5.24 3.41 36.54
CA ASP A 166 -4.19 3.88 37.47
C ASP A 166 -2.82 3.21 37.27
N SER A 167 -2.81 2.00 36.70
CA SER A 167 -1.58 1.26 36.39
C SER A 167 -0.73 1.95 35.32
N ILE A 168 -1.35 2.74 34.43
CA ILE A 168 -0.65 3.51 33.39
C ILE A 168 0.08 4.69 34.04
N PHE A 169 -0.60 5.47 34.89
CA PHE A 169 0.02 6.55 35.66
C PHE A 169 1.17 6.04 36.54
N SER A 170 0.96 4.91 37.22
CA SER A 170 1.99 4.26 38.03
C SER A 170 3.20 3.81 37.22
N SER A 171 3.00 3.43 35.95
CA SER A 171 4.09 3.03 35.05
C SER A 171 4.84 4.25 34.52
N LEU A 172 4.13 5.32 34.17
CA LEU A 172 4.71 6.58 33.71
C LEU A 172 5.61 7.19 34.80
N LEU A 173 5.13 7.22 36.03
CA LEU A 173 5.90 7.71 37.19
C LEU A 173 7.18 6.92 37.44
N LYS A 174 7.18 5.60 37.19
CA LYS A 174 8.40 4.77 37.29
C LYS A 174 9.41 5.14 36.21
N CYS A 175 8.97 5.43 34.99
CA CYS A 175 9.82 5.85 33.89
C CYS A 175 10.45 7.22 34.16
N GLU A 176 9.67 8.17 34.67
CA GLU A 176 10.14 9.51 35.04
C GLU A 176 11.19 9.44 36.15
N ASN A 177 10.90 8.74 37.26
CA ASN A 177 11.85 8.53 38.35
C ASN A 177 13.14 7.82 37.88
N PHE A 178 13.03 6.84 36.98
CA PHE A 178 14.20 6.17 36.41
C PHE A 178 15.07 7.17 35.62
N TYR A 179 14.45 8.02 34.82
CA TYR A 179 15.15 9.04 34.04
C TYR A 179 15.84 10.09 34.93
N GLU A 180 15.14 10.62 35.94
CA GLU A 180 15.71 11.59 36.89
C GLU A 180 16.91 11.02 37.67
N ASN A 181 16.86 9.74 38.02
CA ASN A 181 17.97 9.06 38.67
C ASN A 181 19.19 8.91 37.73
N LEU A 182 18.96 8.67 36.44
CA LEU A 182 20.04 8.62 35.45
C LEU A 182 20.69 9.98 35.22
N THR A 183 19.89 11.04 35.09
CA THR A 183 20.42 12.40 34.91
C THR A 183 21.16 12.89 36.15
N SER A 184 20.65 12.60 37.35
CA SER A 184 21.29 12.95 38.62
C SER A 184 22.63 12.23 38.85
N ARG A 185 22.77 10.99 38.38
CA ARG A 185 24.04 10.22 38.48
C ARG A 185 25.09 10.67 37.48
N ASN A 186 24.68 11.14 36.30
CA ASN A 186 25.58 11.62 35.25
C ASN A 186 26.04 13.08 35.46
N ALA A 187 25.48 13.78 36.45
CA ALA A 187 25.83 15.15 36.81
C ALA A 187 26.88 15.27 37.95
N LYS A 188 27.43 14.15 38.42
CA LYS A 188 28.51 14.06 39.43
C LYS A 188 29.81 13.63 38.80
#